data_AF-A0A2X4VCJ7-F1
#
_entry.id   AF-A0A2X4VCJ7-F1
#
_cell.length_a   1.000
_cell.length_b   1.000
_cell.length_c   1.000
_cell.angle_alpha   90.00
_cell.angle_beta   90.00
_cell.angle_gamma   90.00
#
_symmetry.space_group_name_H-M   'P 1'
#
loop_
_entity.id
_entity.type
_entity.pdbx_description
1 polymer ?
#
loop_
_entity_poly.entity_id
_entity_poly.type
_entity_poly.pdbx_seq_one_letter_code
_entity_poly.pdbx_strand_id
1 'polypeptide(L)'
;MLKNRRVDVALVLGALALLLLPWYSQEAGFFDFSWLNTLWQDRESAPALWQILVFQRPWLAIALLLLLVCSLGRLLQVGRLRSQLLMSAAAAGILFLLFEGHAIGYSGWNWQWSEQLFGALGDGQPAFGAGAIALLTAFLLLFSFGLAERGVLKGDAFVVSSIVLLVALVSTFVLYPVLSMFVASVQDADGAFKPDGLIANMQDPAIWSLGCLNGGSCGTAWRTLWLR
;
A
#
# COMPACT_ATOMS: atom_id res chain seq x y z
N MET A 1 18.30 -15.80 -21.69
CA MET A 1 18.99 -14.52 -21.37
C MET A 1 18.03 -13.38 -21.03
N LEU A 2 17.01 -13.06 -21.84
CA LEU A 2 16.10 -11.93 -21.59
C LEU A 2 15.31 -11.97 -20.26
N LYS A 3 14.90 -13.16 -19.79
CA LYS A 3 14.16 -13.33 -18.53
C LYS A 3 14.97 -12.89 -17.29
N ASN A 4 16.26 -13.23 -17.25
CA ASN A 4 17.13 -12.84 -16.14
C ASN A 4 17.37 -11.33 -16.11
N ARG A 5 17.59 -10.71 -17.27
CA ARG A 5 17.81 -9.26 -17.36
C ARG A 5 16.69 -8.44 -16.72
N ARG A 6 15.43 -8.86 -16.89
CA ARG A 6 14.27 -8.15 -16.31
C ARG A 6 14.28 -8.21 -14.78
N VAL A 7 14.49 -9.41 -14.23
CA VAL A 7 14.60 -9.62 -12.78
C VAL A 7 15.80 -8.85 -12.22
N ASP A 8 16.95 -8.90 -12.89
CA ASP A 8 18.16 -8.18 -12.48
C ASP A 8 17.90 -6.65 -12.43
N VAL A 9 17.22 -6.08 -13.43
CA VAL A 9 16.86 -4.65 -13.44
C VAL A 9 15.94 -4.29 -12.27
N ALA A 10 14.92 -5.10 -11.98
CA ALA A 10 14.01 -4.84 -10.86
C ALA A 10 14.73 -4.97 -9.51
N LEU A 11 15.65 -5.92 -9.35
CA LEU A 11 16.46 -6.06 -8.14
C LEU A 11 17.42 -4.88 -7.96
N VAL A 12 18.07 -4.42 -9.03
CA VAL A 12 18.92 -3.22 -8.98
C VAL A 12 18.09 -2.00 -8.62
N LEU A 13 16.90 -1.82 -9.19
CA LEU A 13 15.99 -0.74 -8.80
C LEU A 13 15.66 -0.79 -7.30
N GLY A 14 15.30 -1.96 -6.77
CA GLY A 14 15.03 -2.14 -5.34
C GLY A 14 16.26 -1.87 -4.46
N ALA A 15 17.45 -2.29 -4.90
CA ALA A 15 18.69 -2.03 -4.17
C ALA A 15 19.04 -0.54 -4.14
N LEU A 16 18.93 0.15 -5.28
CA LEU A 16 19.14 1.61 -5.36
C LEU A 16 18.12 2.36 -4.50
N ALA A 17 16.87 1.89 -4.47
CA ALA A 17 15.82 2.46 -3.63
C ALA A 17 16.14 2.38 -2.13
N LEU A 18 16.74 1.28 -1.68
CA LEU A 18 17.14 1.10 -0.27
C LEU A 18 18.42 1.84 0.11
N LEU A 19 19.33 2.05 -0.85
CA LEU A 19 20.69 2.54 -0.62
C LEU A 19 20.89 4.01 -0.91
N LEU A 20 20.19 4.57 -1.90
CA LEU A 20 20.50 5.89 -2.48
C LEU A 20 19.33 6.86 -2.47
N LEU A 21 18.10 6.39 -2.26
CA LEU A 21 16.92 7.24 -2.29
C LEU A 21 16.41 7.53 -0.88
N PRO A 22 15.90 8.75 -0.63
CA PRO A 22 15.31 9.09 0.67
C PRO A 22 14.10 8.20 0.92
N TRP A 23 14.10 7.51 2.06
CA TRP A 23 13.02 6.57 2.40
C TRP A 23 11.71 7.29 2.72
N TYR A 24 11.81 8.47 3.36
CA TYR A 24 10.69 9.29 3.79
C TYR A 24 10.50 10.53 2.90
N SER A 25 9.30 11.11 2.95
CA SER A 25 8.95 12.32 2.22
C SER A 25 9.80 13.51 2.65
N GLN A 26 10.30 14.29 1.70
CA GLN A 26 11.08 15.50 1.96
C GLN A 26 10.17 16.72 1.99
N GLU A 27 10.33 17.61 2.99
CA GLU A 27 9.51 18.82 3.13
C GLU A 27 9.68 19.78 1.94
N ALA A 28 10.94 19.98 1.49
CA ALA A 28 11.26 20.78 0.30
C ALA A 28 10.84 20.10 -1.03
N GLY A 29 10.40 18.84 -0.97
CA GLY A 29 10.05 18.02 -2.13
C GLY A 29 11.23 17.24 -2.71
N PHE A 30 10.92 16.15 -3.42
CA PHE A 30 11.95 15.25 -3.98
C PHE A 30 12.78 15.91 -5.10
N PHE A 31 12.18 16.79 -5.91
CA PHE A 31 12.84 17.43 -7.05
C PHE A 31 13.67 18.67 -6.70
N ASP A 32 13.73 19.04 -5.42
CA ASP A 32 14.59 20.12 -4.94
C ASP A 32 16.06 19.68 -4.84
N PHE A 33 16.32 18.37 -4.80
CA PHE A 33 17.67 17.77 -4.76
C PHE A 33 18.56 18.18 -3.57
N SER A 34 18.07 18.99 -2.63
CA SER A 34 18.76 19.32 -1.36
C SER A 34 19.12 18.07 -0.55
N TRP A 35 18.27 17.05 -0.59
CA TRP A 35 18.48 15.75 0.04
C TRP A 35 19.75 15.02 -0.41
N LEU A 36 20.32 15.34 -1.58
CA LEU A 36 21.60 14.76 -2.04
C LEU A 36 22.77 15.18 -1.14
N ASN A 37 22.70 16.38 -0.57
CA ASN A 37 23.76 16.92 0.29
C ASN A 37 23.66 16.37 1.72
N THR A 38 22.45 16.00 2.16
CA THR A 38 22.15 15.58 3.54
C THR A 38 21.87 14.07 3.67
N LEU A 39 22.01 13.32 2.57
CA LEU A 39 21.59 11.93 2.39
C LEU A 39 22.08 10.95 3.47
N TRP A 40 23.27 11.16 4.03
CA TRP A 40 23.83 10.33 5.12
C TRP A 40 23.93 11.06 6.46
N GLN A 41 23.56 12.34 6.51
CA GLN A 41 23.71 13.20 7.69
C GLN A 41 22.39 13.34 8.43
N ASP A 42 21.31 13.59 7.69
CA ASP A 42 20.01 13.90 8.27
C ASP A 42 19.09 12.69 8.31
N ARG A 43 18.29 12.61 9.39
CA ARG A 43 17.29 11.56 9.59
C ARG A 43 16.23 11.57 8.51
N GLU A 44 15.88 12.73 7.95
CA GLU A 44 14.77 12.85 7.00
C GLU A 44 15.15 12.40 5.59
N SER A 45 16.35 12.74 5.15
CA SER A 45 16.85 12.42 3.81
C SER A 45 17.49 11.04 3.71
N ALA A 46 17.66 10.35 4.85
CA ALA A 46 18.35 9.08 4.92
C ALA A 46 17.64 7.93 4.17
N PRO A 47 18.40 7.12 3.39
CA PRO A 47 17.92 5.89 2.78
C PRO A 47 17.56 4.83 3.81
N ALA A 48 16.74 3.86 3.38
CA ALA A 48 16.23 2.80 4.24
C ALA A 48 17.32 2.07 5.02
N LEU A 49 18.44 1.76 4.38
CA LEU A 49 19.54 1.05 5.04
C LEU A 49 20.12 1.89 6.19
N TRP A 50 20.25 3.19 6.00
CA TRP A 50 20.76 4.11 7.01
C TRP A 50 19.73 4.35 8.13
N GLN A 51 18.43 4.36 7.79
CA GLN A 51 17.34 4.37 8.78
C GLN A 51 17.38 3.16 9.72
N ILE A 52 17.67 1.97 9.18
CA ILE A 52 17.79 0.74 9.97
C ILE A 52 19.01 0.81 10.89
N LEU A 53 20.18 1.14 10.33
CA LEU A 53 21.45 1.01 11.03
C LEU A 53 21.74 2.13 12.03
N VAL A 54 21.34 3.37 11.71
CA VAL A 54 21.71 4.57 12.47
C VAL A 54 20.51 5.12 13.25
N PHE A 55 19.34 5.21 12.60
CA PHE A 55 18.16 5.86 13.19
C PHE A 55 17.20 4.88 13.90
N GLN A 56 17.64 3.64 14.14
CA GLN A 56 16.92 2.63 14.92
C GLN A 56 15.47 2.40 14.42
N ARG A 57 15.28 2.27 13.12
CA ARG A 57 14.00 1.89 12.50
C ARG A 57 14.03 0.42 12.06
N PRO A 58 14.00 -0.56 12.98
CA PRO A 58 14.29 -1.98 12.68
C PRO A 58 13.22 -2.65 11.82
N TRP A 59 11.99 -2.15 11.80
CA TRP A 59 10.91 -2.73 11.00
C TRP A 59 11.22 -2.71 9.50
N LEU A 60 11.94 -1.69 9.03
CA LEU A 60 12.39 -1.58 7.63
C LEU A 60 13.31 -2.73 7.20
N ALA A 61 13.92 -3.43 8.16
CA ALA A 61 14.73 -4.61 7.88
C ALA A 61 13.89 -5.73 7.25
N ILE A 62 12.59 -5.80 7.50
CA ILE A 62 11.70 -6.79 6.88
C ILE A 62 11.61 -6.55 5.36
N ALA A 63 11.46 -5.29 4.92
CA ALA A 63 11.46 -4.95 3.51
C ALA A 63 12.81 -5.29 2.84
N LEU A 64 13.93 -5.01 3.51
CA LEU A 64 15.26 -5.40 3.06
C LEU A 64 15.40 -6.93 2.92
N LEU A 65 14.98 -7.68 3.94
CA LEU A 65 15.02 -9.14 3.95
C LEU A 65 14.18 -9.74 2.81
N LEU A 66 13.01 -9.20 2.54
CA LEU A 66 12.15 -9.66 1.45
C LEU A 66 12.78 -9.42 0.08
N LEU A 67 13.46 -8.28 -0.12
CA LEU A 67 14.24 -8.04 -1.33
C LEU A 67 15.44 -9.00 -1.45
N LEU A 68 16.11 -9.32 -0.35
CA LEU A 68 17.19 -10.31 -0.31
C LEU A 68 16.66 -11.71 -0.68
N VAL A 69 15.48 -12.10 -0.18
CA VAL A 69 14.83 -13.35 -0.57
C VAL A 69 14.54 -13.35 -2.08
N CYS A 70 13.99 -12.26 -2.64
CA CYS A 70 13.83 -12.15 -4.10
C CYS A 70 15.17 -12.28 -4.85
N SER A 71 16.25 -11.72 -4.29
CA SER A 71 17.61 -11.81 -4.84
C SER A 71 18.14 -13.24 -4.83
N LEU A 72 17.86 -14.02 -3.78
CA LEU A 72 18.16 -15.46 -3.76
C LEU A 72 17.33 -16.21 -4.81
N GLY A 73 16.07 -15.78 -5.02
CA GLY A 73 15.21 -16.27 -6.10
C GLY A 73 15.84 -16.14 -7.49
N ARG A 74 16.57 -15.05 -7.75
CA ARG A 74 17.35 -14.86 -8.98
C ARG A 74 18.33 -16.03 -9.19
N LEU A 75 19.02 -16.47 -8.14
CA LEU A 75 20.08 -17.49 -8.27
C LEU A 75 19.55 -18.86 -8.71
N LEU A 76 18.24 -19.10 -8.54
CA LEU A 76 17.58 -20.32 -8.96
C LEU A 76 17.38 -20.40 -10.48
N GLN A 77 17.38 -21.62 -11.00
CA GLN A 77 17.00 -21.90 -12.39
C GLN A 77 15.54 -21.53 -12.66
N VAL A 78 15.24 -21.15 -13.91
CA VAL A 78 13.89 -20.80 -14.33
C VAL A 78 12.98 -22.02 -14.17
N GLY A 79 11.97 -21.90 -13.31
CA GLY A 79 11.07 -23.01 -12.96
C GLY A 79 10.00 -22.61 -11.95
N ARG A 80 9.25 -23.61 -11.47
CA ARG A 80 8.14 -23.40 -10.53
C ARG A 80 8.61 -22.81 -9.20
N LEU A 81 9.73 -23.30 -8.68
CA LEU A 81 10.26 -22.87 -7.38
C LEU A 81 10.68 -21.40 -7.40
N ARG A 82 11.45 -20.98 -8.42
CA ARG A 82 11.84 -19.58 -8.63
C ARG A 82 10.63 -18.65 -8.72
N SER A 83 9.68 -18.99 -9.60
CA SER A 83 8.50 -18.15 -9.81
C SER A 83 7.64 -18.04 -8.56
N GLN A 84 7.44 -19.14 -7.83
CA GLN A 84 6.73 -19.14 -6.54
C GLN A 84 7.44 -18.27 -5.51
N LEU A 85 8.76 -18.39 -5.38
CA LEU A 85 9.55 -17.62 -4.42
C LEU A 85 9.53 -16.12 -4.75
N LEU A 86 9.74 -15.74 -6.01
CA LEU A 86 9.65 -14.35 -6.45
C LEU A 86 8.25 -13.78 -6.18
N MET A 87 7.19 -14.52 -6.50
CA MET A 87 5.82 -14.08 -6.24
C MET A 87 5.51 -13.95 -4.75
N SER A 88 5.84 -14.96 -3.94
CA SER A 88 5.49 -14.95 -2.52
C SER A 88 6.28 -13.89 -1.76
N ALA A 89 7.58 -13.76 -2.00
CA ALA A 89 8.41 -12.76 -1.35
C ALA A 89 8.05 -11.34 -1.78
N ALA A 90 7.78 -11.12 -3.08
CA ALA A 90 7.36 -9.81 -3.55
C ALA A 90 5.95 -9.44 -3.06
N ALA A 91 5.01 -10.38 -3.05
CA ALA A 91 3.67 -10.15 -2.49
C ALA A 91 3.74 -9.85 -0.99
N ALA A 92 4.57 -10.58 -0.24
CA ALA A 92 4.83 -10.28 1.16
C ALA A 92 5.46 -8.89 1.34
N GLY A 93 6.36 -8.47 0.45
CA GLY A 93 6.97 -7.14 0.47
C GLY A 93 5.96 -6.02 0.25
N ILE A 94 5.06 -6.18 -0.73
CA ILE A 94 3.97 -5.25 -1.00
C ILE A 94 3.04 -5.15 0.21
N LEU A 95 2.57 -6.29 0.72
CA LEU A 95 1.66 -6.33 1.87
C LEU A 95 2.31 -5.75 3.12
N PHE A 96 3.59 -6.03 3.35
CA PHE A 96 4.34 -5.47 4.46
C PHE A 96 4.41 -3.95 4.38
N LEU A 97 4.80 -3.37 3.24
CA LEU A 97 4.89 -1.91 3.09
C LEU A 97 3.52 -1.24 3.23
N LEU A 98 2.46 -1.83 2.67
CA LEU A 98 1.10 -1.33 2.86
C LEU A 98 0.70 -1.35 4.34
N PHE A 99 0.98 -2.47 5.02
CA PHE A 99 0.64 -2.63 6.42
C PHE A 99 1.43 -1.67 7.31
N GLU A 100 2.73 -1.56 7.10
CA GLU A 100 3.61 -0.62 7.80
C GLU A 100 3.15 0.83 7.61
N GLY A 101 2.88 1.23 6.36
CA GLY A 101 2.44 2.58 6.03
C GLY A 101 1.10 2.97 6.65
N HIS A 102 0.22 1.98 6.91
CA HIS A 102 -1.04 2.21 7.61
C HIS A 102 -0.94 2.05 9.12
N ALA A 103 -0.08 1.16 9.61
CA ALA A 103 0.05 0.90 11.03
C ALA A 103 0.80 2.02 11.76
N ILE A 104 1.82 2.60 11.14
CA ILE A 104 2.67 3.63 11.76
C ILE A 104 2.34 4.99 11.15
N GLY A 105 1.74 5.88 11.95
CA GLY A 105 1.48 7.27 11.61
C GLY A 105 2.60 8.21 12.08
N TYR A 106 2.37 9.52 11.97
CA TYR A 106 3.39 10.54 12.25
C TYR A 106 3.81 10.57 13.74
N SER A 107 2.87 10.35 14.65
CA SER A 107 3.08 10.44 16.11
C SER A 107 3.14 9.08 16.82
N GLY A 108 3.08 7.96 16.10
CA GLY A 108 3.07 6.62 16.70
C GLY A 108 2.18 5.63 15.94
N TRP A 109 1.61 4.66 16.65
CA TRP A 109 0.69 3.67 16.06
C TRP A 109 -0.67 4.29 15.70
N ASN A 110 -1.19 3.99 14.51
CA ASN A 110 -2.55 4.33 14.13
C ASN A 110 -3.59 3.35 14.70
N TRP A 111 -3.17 2.13 15.07
CA TRP A 111 -4.06 1.09 15.57
C TRP A 111 -3.72 0.71 17.01
N GLN A 112 -4.72 0.73 17.88
CA GLN A 112 -4.58 0.40 19.30
C GLN A 112 -4.02 -1.01 19.54
N TRP A 113 -4.40 -1.99 18.73
CA TRP A 113 -3.91 -3.35 18.87
C TRP A 113 -2.39 -3.46 18.58
N SER A 114 -1.85 -2.60 17.71
CA SER A 114 -0.42 -2.56 17.41
C SER A 114 0.38 -2.04 18.60
N GLU A 115 -0.14 -1.02 19.27
CA GLU A 115 0.43 -0.51 20.53
C GLU A 115 0.41 -1.56 21.64
N GLN A 116 -0.65 -2.35 21.75
CA GLN A 116 -0.75 -3.43 22.75
C GLN A 116 0.27 -4.55 22.52
N LEU A 117 0.55 -4.91 21.26
CA LEU A 117 1.47 -6.01 20.92
C LEU A 117 2.94 -5.60 20.96
N PHE A 118 3.25 -4.38 20.49
CA PHE A 118 4.63 -3.93 20.28
C PHE A 118 5.08 -2.85 21.25
N GLY A 119 4.18 -2.35 22.11
CA GLY A 119 4.41 -1.24 23.01
C GLY A 119 4.22 0.13 22.34
N ALA A 120 4.27 1.19 23.16
CA ALA A 120 4.16 2.57 22.69
C ALA A 120 5.35 2.92 21.77
N LEU A 121 5.04 3.41 20.57
CA LEU A 121 6.04 3.89 19.62
C LEU A 121 6.21 5.40 19.84
N GLY A 122 7.31 5.79 20.49
CA GLY A 122 7.56 7.19 20.87
C GLY A 122 7.78 8.14 19.70
N ASP A 123 8.39 7.65 18.61
CA ASP A 123 8.57 8.38 17.36
C ASP A 123 7.84 7.62 16.25
N GLY A 124 6.81 8.24 15.66
CA GLY A 124 6.15 7.71 14.46
C GLY A 124 7.04 7.79 13.22
N GLN A 125 6.43 7.65 12.04
CA GLN A 125 7.14 7.78 10.76
C GLN A 125 6.52 8.84 9.86
N PRO A 126 7.33 9.61 9.12
CA PRO A 126 6.81 10.46 8.04
C PRO A 126 6.24 9.60 6.91
N ALA A 127 5.54 10.26 5.98
CA ALA A 127 5.02 9.59 4.79
C ALA A 127 6.14 8.97 3.96
N PHE A 128 5.82 7.91 3.22
CA PHE A 128 6.76 7.26 2.32
C PHE A 128 7.28 8.22 1.25
N GLY A 129 8.60 8.21 1.07
CA GLY A 129 9.33 8.98 0.07
C GLY A 129 9.62 8.19 -1.21
N ALA A 130 10.51 8.74 -2.03
CA ALA A 130 10.89 8.15 -3.32
C ALA A 130 11.50 6.75 -3.19
N GLY A 131 12.29 6.49 -2.13
CA GLY A 131 12.88 5.17 -1.88
C GLY A 131 11.82 4.11 -1.63
N ALA A 132 10.84 4.38 -0.77
CA ALA A 132 9.75 3.45 -0.50
C ALA A 132 8.89 3.18 -1.76
N ILE A 133 8.55 4.22 -2.54
CA ILE A 133 7.79 4.08 -3.78
C ILE A 133 8.56 3.26 -4.83
N ALA A 134 9.86 3.52 -4.98
CA ALA A 134 10.71 2.79 -5.92
C ALA A 134 10.86 1.31 -5.52
N LEU A 135 11.01 1.02 -4.23
CA LEU A 135 11.04 -0.36 -3.73
C LEU A 135 9.70 -1.08 -3.93
N LEU A 136 8.58 -0.42 -3.62
CA LEU A 136 7.24 -0.98 -3.86
C LEU A 136 7.04 -1.31 -5.35
N THR A 137 7.49 -0.41 -6.23
CA THR A 137 7.47 -0.63 -7.68
C THR A 137 8.35 -1.83 -8.08
N ALA A 138 9.53 -1.96 -7.49
CA ALA A 138 10.40 -3.12 -7.71
C ALA A 138 9.72 -4.43 -7.29
N PHE A 139 9.04 -4.47 -6.14
CA PHE A 139 8.28 -5.65 -5.73
C PHE A 139 7.11 -5.95 -6.68
N LEU A 140 6.34 -4.95 -7.12
CA LEU A 140 5.27 -5.15 -8.11
C LEU A 140 5.80 -5.75 -9.42
N LEU A 141 6.96 -5.30 -9.89
CA LEU A 141 7.64 -5.85 -11.06
C LEU A 141 8.14 -7.29 -10.83
N LEU A 142 8.74 -7.59 -9.67
CA LEU A 142 9.19 -8.95 -9.34
C LEU A 142 8.01 -9.92 -9.26
N PHE A 143 6.90 -9.47 -8.67
CA PHE A 143 5.65 -10.23 -8.61
C PHE A 143 5.08 -10.52 -10.01
N SER A 144 5.01 -9.49 -10.87
CA SER A 144 4.53 -9.64 -12.25
C SER A 144 5.44 -10.53 -13.10
N PHE A 145 6.75 -10.47 -12.91
CA PHE A 145 7.70 -11.36 -13.60
C PHE A 145 7.54 -12.80 -13.15
N GLY A 146 7.32 -13.06 -11.86
CA GLY A 146 7.00 -14.39 -11.35
C GLY A 146 5.71 -14.95 -11.97
N LEU A 147 4.66 -14.12 -12.11
CA LEU A 147 3.42 -14.49 -12.81
C LEU A 147 3.65 -14.81 -14.30
N ALA A 148 4.42 -13.97 -15.00
CA ALA A 148 4.74 -14.17 -16.40
C ALA A 148 5.59 -15.45 -16.61
N GLU A 149 6.50 -15.79 -15.69
CA GLU A 149 7.26 -17.05 -15.72
C GLU A 149 6.35 -18.29 -15.60
N ARG A 150 5.19 -18.17 -14.95
CA ARG A 150 4.17 -19.24 -14.86
C ARG A 150 3.25 -19.33 -16.08
N GLY A 151 3.44 -18.46 -17.08
CA GLY A 151 2.68 -18.47 -18.34
C GLY A 151 1.38 -17.66 -18.34
N VAL A 152 1.13 -16.87 -17.28
CA VAL A 152 -0.01 -15.93 -17.25
C VAL A 152 0.09 -14.95 -18.42
N LEU A 153 -1.03 -14.71 -19.11
CA LEU A 153 -1.11 -13.87 -20.32
C LEU A 153 -0.03 -14.22 -21.36
N LYS A 154 0.14 -15.52 -21.64
CA LYS A 154 1.13 -16.06 -22.58
C LYS A 154 2.59 -15.75 -22.20
N GLY A 155 2.84 -15.36 -20.94
CA GLY A 155 4.15 -14.99 -20.44
C GLY A 155 4.64 -13.60 -20.86
N ASP A 156 3.75 -12.73 -21.32
CA ASP A 156 4.09 -11.34 -21.63
C ASP A 156 4.29 -10.53 -20.35
N ALA A 157 5.56 -10.40 -19.94
CA ALA A 157 5.92 -9.66 -18.74
C ALA A 157 5.54 -8.17 -18.79
N PHE A 158 5.50 -7.54 -19.98
CA PHE A 158 5.13 -6.13 -20.07
C PHE A 158 3.64 -5.97 -19.75
N VAL A 159 2.79 -6.74 -20.42
CA VAL A 159 1.33 -6.69 -20.20
C VAL A 159 0.98 -7.07 -18.76
N VAL A 160 1.58 -8.14 -18.22
CA VAL A 160 1.34 -8.56 -16.82
C VAL A 160 1.77 -7.46 -15.85
N SER A 161 2.93 -6.81 -16.08
CA SER A 161 3.40 -5.71 -15.21
C SER A 161 2.48 -4.50 -15.27
N SER A 162 2.02 -4.11 -16.46
CA SER A 162 1.09 -2.99 -16.64
C SER A 162 -0.23 -3.25 -15.90
N ILE A 163 -0.78 -4.46 -15.99
CA ILE A 163 -2.01 -4.84 -15.28
C ILE A 163 -1.78 -4.84 -13.77
N VAL A 164 -0.69 -5.43 -13.28
CA VAL A 164 -0.37 -5.46 -11.83
C VAL A 164 -0.22 -4.05 -11.27
N LEU A 165 0.49 -3.16 -11.99
CA LEU A 165 0.66 -1.77 -11.58
C LEU A 165 -0.67 -1.01 -11.58
N LEU A 166 -1.49 -1.18 -12.61
CA LEU A 166 -2.81 -0.56 -12.70
C LEU A 166 -3.70 -1.02 -11.54
N VAL A 167 -3.76 -2.33 -11.27
CA VAL A 167 -4.52 -2.89 -10.15
C VAL A 167 -4.02 -2.30 -8.83
N ALA A 168 -2.70 -2.22 -8.62
CA ALA A 168 -2.13 -1.61 -7.41
C ALA A 168 -2.56 -0.14 -7.25
N LEU A 169 -2.45 0.66 -8.32
CA LEU A 169 -2.86 2.07 -8.30
C LEU A 169 -4.37 2.24 -8.02
N VAL A 170 -5.23 1.48 -8.71
CA VAL A 170 -6.68 1.53 -8.48
C VAL A 170 -7.01 1.08 -7.06
N SER A 171 -6.34 0.05 -6.55
CA SER A 171 -6.54 -0.40 -5.17
C SER A 171 -6.16 0.68 -4.15
N THR A 172 -5.04 1.37 -4.34
CA THR A 172 -4.57 2.41 -3.39
C THR A 172 -5.36 3.71 -3.51
N PHE A 173 -5.65 4.20 -4.71
CA PHE A 173 -6.26 5.52 -4.91
C PHE A 173 -7.78 5.51 -5.01
N VAL A 174 -8.40 4.36 -5.29
CA VAL A 174 -9.86 4.25 -5.44
C VAL A 174 -10.45 3.31 -4.41
N LEU A 175 -9.99 2.06 -4.38
CA LEU A 175 -10.60 1.04 -3.51
C LEU A 175 -10.40 1.37 -2.02
N TYR A 176 -9.19 1.78 -1.63
CA TYR A 176 -8.89 2.09 -0.23
C TYR A 176 -9.73 3.27 0.31
N PRO A 177 -9.79 4.46 -0.34
CA PRO A 177 -10.66 5.54 0.13
C PRO A 177 -12.13 5.13 0.20
N VAL A 178 -12.63 4.42 -0.81
CA VAL A 178 -14.02 3.95 -0.83
C VAL A 178 -14.31 3.02 0.34
N LEU A 179 -13.47 2.02 0.57
CA LEU A 179 -13.61 1.11 1.72
C LEU A 179 -13.49 1.84 3.04
N SER A 180 -12.58 2.80 3.16
CA SER A 180 -12.42 3.63 4.36
C SER A 180 -13.67 4.45 4.66
N MET A 181 -14.34 5.01 3.64
CA MET A 181 -15.62 5.70 3.84
C MET A 181 -16.74 4.76 4.29
N PHE A 182 -16.78 3.54 3.75
CA PHE A 182 -17.74 2.52 4.22
C PHE A 182 -17.48 2.13 5.68
N VAL A 183 -16.21 1.94 6.05
CA VAL A 183 -15.84 1.65 7.45
C VAL A 183 -16.22 2.80 8.38
N ALA A 184 -15.95 4.05 7.97
CA ALA A 184 -16.32 5.24 8.73
C ALA A 184 -17.85 5.36 8.91
N SER A 185 -18.65 4.87 7.95
CA SER A 185 -20.11 4.93 8.06
C SER A 185 -20.72 4.03 9.16
N VAL A 186 -19.96 3.04 9.64
CA VAL A 186 -20.39 2.10 10.70
C VAL A 186 -19.65 2.29 12.02
N GLN A 187 -18.75 3.27 12.09
CA GLN A 187 -17.98 3.61 13.28
C GLN A 187 -18.48 4.93 13.91
N ASP A 188 -18.50 5.00 15.23
CA ASP A 188 -18.76 6.25 15.97
C ASP A 188 -17.47 7.09 16.09
N ALA A 189 -17.57 8.32 16.62
CA ALA A 189 -16.43 9.24 16.78
C ALA A 189 -15.27 8.65 17.62
N ASP A 190 -15.57 7.71 18.51
CA ASP A 190 -14.59 7.02 19.36
C ASP A 190 -14.01 5.75 18.71
N GLY A 191 -14.35 5.46 17.44
CA GLY A 191 -13.93 4.26 16.69
C GLY A 191 -14.70 2.98 17.07
N ALA A 192 -15.67 3.08 17.97
CA ALA A 192 -16.54 1.98 18.34
C ALA A 192 -17.48 1.59 17.17
N PHE A 193 -17.67 0.28 16.97
CA PHE A 193 -18.64 -0.20 15.97
C PHE A 193 -20.06 0.14 16.42
N LYS A 194 -20.73 1.03 15.69
CA LYS A 194 -22.08 1.51 16.00
C LYS A 194 -22.88 1.72 14.70
N PRO A 195 -23.48 0.66 14.15
CA PRO A 195 -24.18 0.72 12.87
C PRO A 195 -25.55 1.42 12.96
N ASP A 196 -26.00 1.85 14.14
CA ASP A 196 -27.32 2.43 14.36
C ASP A 196 -27.58 3.65 13.46
N GLY A 197 -26.58 4.50 13.25
CA GLY A 197 -26.67 5.65 12.34
C GLY A 197 -26.85 5.24 10.88
N LEU A 198 -26.16 4.19 10.43
CA LEU A 198 -26.32 3.63 9.09
C LEU A 198 -27.73 3.04 8.93
N ILE A 199 -28.19 2.25 9.90
CA ILE A 199 -29.51 1.60 9.87
C ILE A 199 -30.63 2.65 9.89
N ALA A 200 -30.50 3.68 10.72
CA ALA A 200 -31.47 4.78 10.79
C ALA A 200 -31.56 5.54 9.45
N ASN A 201 -30.43 5.86 8.83
CA ASN A 201 -30.39 6.47 7.50
C ASN A 201 -30.97 5.56 6.41
N MET A 202 -30.70 4.25 6.46
CA MET A 202 -31.27 3.29 5.51
C MET A 202 -32.78 3.13 5.66
N GLN A 203 -33.33 3.37 6.85
CA GLN A 203 -34.78 3.28 7.13
C GLN A 203 -35.46 4.64 7.16
N ASP A 204 -34.79 5.71 6.72
CA ASP A 204 -35.27 7.07 6.84
C ASP A 204 -36.64 7.23 6.12
N PRO A 205 -37.70 7.63 6.83
CA PRO A 205 -39.00 7.92 6.24
C PRO A 205 -38.93 8.96 5.11
N ALA A 206 -37.96 9.88 5.11
CA ALA A 206 -37.78 10.84 4.02
C ALA A 206 -37.44 10.14 2.68
N ILE A 207 -36.84 8.96 2.73
CA ILE A 207 -36.50 8.15 1.55
C ILE A 207 -37.66 7.20 1.20
N TRP A 208 -38.19 6.47 2.18
CA TRP A 208 -39.09 5.33 1.94
C TRP A 208 -40.58 5.57 2.25
N SER A 209 -40.97 6.71 2.82
CA SER A 209 -42.36 6.91 3.23
C SER A 209 -43.34 6.89 2.05
N LEU A 210 -44.46 6.21 2.25
CA LEU A 210 -45.63 6.23 1.36
C LEU A 210 -46.68 7.25 1.83
N GLY A 211 -46.24 8.33 2.49
CA GLY A 211 -47.13 9.34 3.09
C GLY A 211 -48.07 10.01 2.09
N CYS A 212 -47.75 9.96 0.80
CA CYS A 212 -48.61 10.35 -0.31
C CYS A 212 -49.95 9.60 -0.39
N LEU A 213 -50.05 8.37 0.12
CA LEU A 213 -51.30 7.62 0.10
C LEU A 213 -52.33 8.16 1.12
N ASN A 214 -51.86 8.90 2.13
CA ASN A 214 -52.70 9.48 3.20
C ASN A 214 -52.70 11.02 3.18
N GLY A 215 -52.40 11.65 2.02
CA GLY A 215 -52.46 13.11 1.84
C GLY A 215 -51.19 13.90 2.19
N GLY A 216 -50.07 13.22 2.48
CA GLY A 216 -48.75 13.83 2.68
C GLY A 216 -47.85 13.77 1.43
N SER A 217 -46.53 13.89 1.61
CA SER A 217 -45.55 13.69 0.53
C SER A 217 -45.01 12.25 0.49
N CYS A 218 -44.89 11.65 -0.71
CA CYS A 218 -44.08 10.44 -0.91
C CYS A 218 -42.60 10.76 -0.63
N GLY A 219 -41.86 9.79 -0.08
CA GLY A 219 -40.41 9.80 0.02
C GLY A 219 -39.71 9.89 -1.35
N THR A 220 -38.45 10.30 -1.33
CA THR A 220 -37.66 10.60 -2.54
C THR A 220 -37.49 9.39 -3.47
N ALA A 221 -37.41 8.17 -2.93
CA ALA A 221 -37.31 6.95 -3.72
C ALA A 221 -38.55 6.75 -4.60
N TRP A 222 -39.75 6.89 -4.02
CA TRP A 222 -41.01 6.77 -4.74
C TRP A 222 -41.20 7.91 -5.75
N ARG A 223 -40.89 9.16 -5.37
CA ARG A 223 -40.97 10.29 -6.30
C ARG A 223 -40.14 10.07 -7.56
N THR A 224 -38.93 9.54 -7.43
CA THR A 224 -38.02 9.30 -8.57
C THR A 224 -38.49 8.14 -9.45
N LEU A 225 -39.08 7.10 -8.84
CA LEU A 225 -39.56 5.92 -9.55
C LEU A 225 -40.83 6.20 -10.39
N TRP A 226 -41.68 7.10 -9.91
CA TRP A 226 -42.89 7.56 -10.61
C TRP A 226 -42.68 8.75 -11.55
N LEU A 227 -41.48 9.37 -11.55
CA LEU A 227 -41.09 10.43 -12.50
C LEU A 227 -40.57 9.87 -13.85
N ARG A 228 -40.96 8.63 -14.18
CA ARG A 228 -40.67 7.99 -15.46
C ARG A 228 -41.96 7.76 -16.25
#